data_AF-A0A356T9B9-F1
#
_entry.id   AF-A0A356T9B9-F1
#
_cell.length_a   1.000
_cell.length_b   1.000
_cell.length_c   1.000
_cell.angle_alpha   90.00
_cell.angle_beta   90.00
_cell.angle_gamma   90.00
#
_symmetry.space_group_name_H-M   'P 1'
#
loop_
_entity.id
_entity.type
_entity.pdbx_description
1 polymer ?
#
loop_
_entity_poly.entity_id
_entity_poly.type
_entity_poly.pdbx_seq_one_letter_code
_entity_poly.pdbx_strand_id
1 'polypeptide(L)'
;MQTSRLTASPLSLLKQAAGSPAQLAGKARGLARALRAYADGPALDARLRRLEALGYLEKTPSRLQLVVGSIDMLRFWITPAAAEYYEERGISFGFHQVLRVLDDPASMVDPTGFLSTQDAIIGHLMQVVHANPAYDLQLLESHEGGLEALEAQVIQMLDGTHPRRASIGAVVEEPDYHARLLAYVRAYRETRDADAPLRDNIAKDPKWQRIERCFGTLPNAMAYFAKLPDRPMAAAWHLLTVRDFPG
;
A
#
# COMPACT_ATOMS: atom_id res chain seq x y z
N MET A 1 18.35 1.43 -17.16
CA MET A 1 17.37 2.39 -17.75
C MET A 1 17.01 3.40 -16.68
N GLN A 2 16.96 4.70 -16.99
CA GLN A 2 16.50 5.71 -16.02
C GLN A 2 14.99 5.97 -16.20
N THR A 3 14.26 6.17 -15.11
CA THR A 3 12.81 6.44 -15.12
C THR A 3 12.50 7.91 -15.37
N SER A 4 11.30 8.22 -15.88
CA SER A 4 10.82 9.61 -16.03
C SER A 4 10.90 10.35 -14.70
N ARG A 5 10.60 9.66 -13.59
CA ARG A 5 10.70 10.17 -12.23
C ARG A 5 12.04 10.80 -11.89
N LEU A 6 13.14 10.27 -12.43
CA LEU A 6 14.51 10.71 -12.15
C LEU A 6 15.07 11.71 -13.17
N THR A 7 14.50 11.80 -14.37
CA THR A 7 15.07 12.58 -15.49
C THR A 7 14.20 13.75 -15.94
N ALA A 8 12.89 13.69 -15.70
CA ALA A 8 11.95 14.71 -16.15
C ALA A 8 11.89 15.91 -15.19
N SER A 9 11.54 17.08 -15.73
CA SER A 9 11.31 18.27 -14.93
C SER A 9 10.08 18.11 -14.03
N PRO A 10 10.00 18.81 -12.88
CA PRO A 10 8.84 18.75 -11.98
C PRO A 10 7.51 19.05 -12.68
N LEU A 11 7.47 20.03 -13.59
CA LEU A 11 6.27 20.38 -14.33
C LEU A 11 5.82 19.24 -15.28
N SER A 12 6.77 18.55 -15.90
CA SER A 12 6.48 17.39 -16.75
C SER A 12 5.91 16.24 -15.92
N LEU A 13 6.48 15.97 -14.75
CA LEU A 13 5.98 14.95 -13.83
C LEU A 13 4.58 15.25 -13.32
N LEU A 14 4.29 16.51 -12.96
CA LEU A 14 2.94 16.93 -12.55
C LEU A 14 1.91 16.71 -13.67
N LYS A 15 2.25 17.08 -14.91
CA LYS A 15 1.37 16.89 -16.08
C LYS A 15 1.13 15.40 -16.37
N GLN A 16 2.19 14.58 -16.32
CA GLN A 16 2.09 13.14 -16.52
C GLN A 16 1.26 12.46 -15.42
N ALA A 17 1.51 12.81 -14.15
CA ALA A 17 0.78 12.28 -13.00
C ALA A 17 -0.70 12.66 -13.04
N ALA A 18 -1.03 13.93 -13.36
CA ALA A 18 -2.41 14.39 -13.47
C ALA A 18 -3.18 13.67 -14.61
N GLY A 19 -2.55 13.54 -15.78
CA GLY A 19 -3.17 12.98 -16.98
C GLY A 19 -4.16 13.96 -17.65
N SER A 20 -5.03 13.42 -18.50
CA SER A 20 -6.06 14.16 -19.23
C SER A 20 -7.27 14.52 -18.34
N PRO A 21 -8.12 15.47 -18.75
CA PRO A 21 -9.36 15.78 -18.02
C PRO A 21 -10.28 14.57 -17.81
N ALA A 22 -10.35 13.66 -18.78
CA ALA A 22 -11.13 12.42 -18.65
C ALA A 22 -10.52 11.48 -17.59
N GLN A 23 -9.19 11.39 -17.51
CA GLN A 23 -8.49 10.62 -16.47
C GLN A 23 -8.71 11.23 -15.08
N LEU A 24 -8.65 12.57 -14.95
CA LEU A 24 -8.97 13.26 -13.70
C LEU A 24 -10.40 12.99 -13.23
N ALA A 25 -11.39 13.03 -14.14
CA ALA A 25 -12.77 12.66 -13.82
C ALA A 25 -12.90 11.18 -13.40
N GLY A 26 -12.09 10.29 -13.96
CA GLY A 26 -11.96 8.90 -13.51
C GLY A 26 -11.44 8.79 -12.07
N LYS A 27 -10.37 9.50 -11.75
CA LYS A 27 -9.76 9.55 -10.42
C LYS A 27 -10.72 10.11 -9.36
N ALA A 28 -11.44 11.19 -9.67
CA ALA A 28 -12.45 11.77 -8.79
C ALA A 28 -13.59 10.78 -8.49
N ARG A 29 -14.05 10.02 -9.48
CA ARG A 29 -15.04 8.94 -9.28
C ARG A 29 -14.49 7.81 -8.42
N GLY A 30 -13.22 7.44 -8.62
CA GLY A 30 -12.50 6.47 -7.78
C GLY A 30 -12.44 6.90 -6.32
N LEU A 31 -12.05 8.16 -6.07
CA LEU A 31 -12.04 8.76 -4.73
C LEU A 31 -13.42 8.75 -4.08
N ALA A 32 -14.47 9.17 -4.79
CA ALA A 32 -15.84 9.15 -4.27
C ALA A 32 -16.35 7.73 -3.98
N ARG A 33 -15.84 6.70 -4.67
CA ARG A 33 -16.14 5.30 -4.37
C ARG A 33 -15.39 4.84 -3.11
N ALA A 34 -14.10 5.17 -2.99
CA ALA A 34 -13.30 4.86 -1.81
C ALA A 34 -13.87 5.49 -0.53
N LEU A 35 -14.25 6.77 -0.59
CA LEU A 35 -14.89 7.47 0.54
C LEU A 35 -16.24 6.85 0.93
N ARG A 36 -17.03 6.37 -0.05
CA ARG A 36 -18.29 5.66 0.25
C ARG A 36 -18.04 4.28 0.86
N ALA A 37 -17.05 3.54 0.37
CA ALA A 37 -16.65 2.27 0.96
C ALA A 37 -16.18 2.43 2.42
N TYR A 38 -15.61 3.58 2.78
CA TYR A 38 -15.21 3.89 4.15
C TYR A 38 -16.39 3.89 5.14
N ALA A 39 -17.61 4.17 4.66
CA ALA A 39 -18.83 4.12 5.45
C ALA A 39 -19.55 2.76 5.40
N ASP A 40 -19.03 1.78 4.64
CA ASP A 40 -19.66 0.49 4.41
C ASP A 40 -19.14 -0.58 5.39
N GLY A 41 -19.67 -0.52 6.62
CA GLY A 41 -19.36 -1.50 7.68
C GLY A 41 -19.57 -2.96 7.24
N PRO A 42 -20.70 -3.33 6.61
CA PRO A 42 -20.93 -4.69 6.12
C PRO A 42 -19.86 -5.19 5.13
N ALA A 43 -19.38 -4.33 4.22
CA ALA A 43 -18.33 -4.71 3.27
C ALA A 43 -17.01 -5.03 3.99
N LEU A 44 -16.63 -4.23 5.00
CA LEU A 44 -15.44 -4.51 5.81
C LEU A 44 -15.57 -5.84 6.57
N ASP A 45 -16.75 -6.12 7.15
CA ASP A 45 -16.98 -7.41 7.83
C ASP A 45 -16.89 -8.60 6.89
N ALA A 46 -17.38 -8.46 5.66
CA ALA A 46 -17.26 -9.52 4.66
C ALA A 46 -15.80 -9.80 4.29
N ARG A 47 -14.97 -8.75 4.15
CA ARG A 47 -13.53 -8.88 3.89
C ARG A 47 -12.80 -9.53 5.04
N LEU A 48 -13.04 -9.10 6.28
CA LEU A 48 -12.43 -9.70 7.46
C LEU A 48 -12.81 -11.18 7.60
N ARG A 49 -14.09 -11.54 7.41
CA ARG A 49 -14.51 -12.96 7.40
C ARG A 49 -13.82 -13.77 6.32
N ARG A 50 -13.60 -13.20 5.13
CA ARG A 50 -12.87 -13.88 4.07
C ARG A 50 -11.40 -14.08 4.46
N LEU A 51 -10.75 -13.06 5.01
CA LEU A 51 -9.36 -13.16 5.48
C LEU A 51 -9.20 -14.18 6.62
N GLU A 52 -10.17 -14.24 7.54
CA GLU A 52 -10.26 -15.27 8.57
C GLU A 52 -10.40 -16.66 7.96
N ALA A 53 -11.32 -16.85 7.00
CA ALA A 53 -11.51 -18.11 6.30
C ALA A 53 -10.28 -18.56 5.48
N LEU A 54 -9.46 -17.60 5.01
CA LEU A 54 -8.19 -17.86 4.33
C LEU A 54 -7.04 -18.18 5.29
N GLY A 55 -7.26 -18.08 6.61
CA GLY A 55 -6.27 -18.37 7.64
C GLY A 55 -5.36 -17.18 7.98
N TYR A 56 -5.65 -15.98 7.51
CA TYR A 56 -4.81 -14.80 7.79
C TYR A 56 -5.07 -14.19 9.17
N LEU A 57 -6.23 -14.46 9.78
CA LEU A 57 -6.62 -13.87 11.06
C LEU A 57 -6.73 -14.96 12.13
N GLU A 58 -5.84 -14.95 13.12
CA GLU A 58 -6.03 -15.74 14.35
C GLU A 58 -7.09 -15.13 15.26
N LYS A 59 -7.14 -13.80 15.30
CA LYS A 59 -8.12 -13.02 16.04
C LYS A 59 -8.48 -11.78 15.23
N THR A 60 -9.77 -11.62 14.95
CA THR A 60 -10.28 -10.44 14.25
C THR A 60 -10.20 -9.20 15.15
N PRO A 61 -9.43 -8.15 14.76
CA PRO A 61 -9.37 -6.91 15.53
C PRO A 61 -10.72 -6.18 15.52
N SER A 62 -11.04 -5.47 16.61
CA SER A 62 -12.18 -4.57 16.64
C SER A 62 -11.99 -3.38 15.70
N ARG A 63 -13.06 -2.66 15.37
CA ARG A 63 -12.98 -1.42 14.55
C ARG A 63 -12.02 -0.39 15.14
N LEU A 64 -12.05 -0.22 16.46
CA LEU A 64 -11.14 0.70 17.14
C LEU A 64 -9.69 0.22 17.03
N GLN A 65 -9.45 -1.08 17.20
CA GLN A 65 -8.12 -1.67 17.05
C GLN A 65 -7.58 -1.55 15.62
N LEU A 66 -8.43 -1.71 14.60
CA LEU A 66 -8.06 -1.44 13.20
C LEU A 66 -7.63 0.02 13.04
N VAL A 67 -8.40 0.99 13.54
CA VAL A 67 -8.06 2.41 13.43
C VAL A 67 -6.75 2.74 14.15
N VAL A 68 -6.61 2.34 15.41
CA VAL A 68 -5.38 2.61 16.19
C VAL A 68 -4.18 1.90 15.56
N GLY A 69 -4.38 0.68 15.10
CA GLY A 69 -3.38 -0.12 14.41
C GLY A 69 -2.90 0.51 13.11
N SER A 70 -3.82 0.99 12.28
CA SER A 70 -3.50 1.72 11.06
C SER A 70 -2.70 2.99 11.34
N ILE A 71 -3.05 3.71 12.42
CA ILE A 71 -2.29 4.89 12.85
C ILE A 71 -0.86 4.50 13.27
N ASP A 72 -0.69 3.43 14.04
CA ASP A 72 0.64 2.94 14.44
C ASP A 72 1.46 2.47 13.24
N MET A 73 0.87 1.71 12.32
CA MET A 73 1.52 1.28 11.08
C MET A 73 1.97 2.49 10.24
N LEU A 74 1.16 3.54 10.16
CA LEU A 74 1.55 4.79 9.51
C LEU A 74 2.72 5.49 10.20
N ARG A 75 2.68 5.59 11.53
CA ARG A 75 3.64 6.34 12.36
C ARG A 75 4.97 5.64 12.50
N PHE A 76 4.99 4.32 12.54
CA PHE A 76 6.18 3.55 12.86
C PHE A 76 6.77 2.82 11.66
N TRP A 77 5.97 2.54 10.63
CA TRP A 77 6.40 1.75 9.48
C TRP A 77 6.34 2.53 8.17
N ILE A 78 5.13 2.85 7.70
CA ILE A 78 4.92 3.35 6.33
C ILE A 78 5.61 4.69 6.10
N THR A 79 5.36 5.69 6.97
CA THR A 79 5.86 7.05 6.75
C THR A 79 7.37 7.15 6.98
N PRO A 80 7.91 6.66 8.12
CA PRO A 80 9.34 6.76 8.39
C PRO A 80 10.20 5.98 7.39
N ALA A 81 9.80 4.74 7.06
CA ALA A 81 10.59 3.91 6.15
C ALA A 81 10.58 4.49 4.73
N ALA A 82 9.46 5.06 4.28
CA ALA A 82 9.38 5.73 3.00
C ALA A 82 10.21 7.02 2.97
N ALA A 83 10.14 7.85 4.02
CA ALA A 83 10.90 9.09 4.12
C ALA A 83 12.41 8.84 3.98
N GLU A 84 12.93 7.88 4.74
CA GLU A 84 14.35 7.48 4.66
C GLU A 84 14.74 6.97 3.27
N TYR A 85 13.93 6.08 2.69
CA TYR A 85 14.16 5.56 1.34
C TYR A 85 14.23 6.66 0.26
N TYR A 86 13.35 7.65 0.35
CA TYR A 86 13.34 8.77 -0.61
C TYR A 86 14.50 9.74 -0.36
N GLU A 87 14.90 9.95 0.89
CA GLU A 87 16.08 10.74 1.26
C GLU A 87 17.36 10.13 0.66
N GLU A 88 17.57 8.83 0.79
CA GLU A 88 18.72 8.11 0.20
C GLU A 88 18.82 8.26 -1.32
N ARG A 89 17.69 8.48 -2.00
CA ARG A 89 17.59 8.63 -3.46
C ARG A 89 17.59 10.09 -3.92
N GLY A 90 17.71 11.05 -2.99
CA GLY A 90 17.63 12.47 -3.31
C GLY A 90 16.26 12.91 -3.82
N ILE A 91 15.21 12.18 -3.46
CA ILE A 91 13.83 12.45 -3.88
C ILE A 91 13.11 13.19 -2.76
N SER A 92 12.57 14.38 -3.07
CA SER A 92 11.73 15.11 -2.09
C SER A 92 10.47 14.31 -1.75
N PHE A 93 10.35 13.91 -0.48
CA PHE A 93 9.20 13.18 0.03
C PHE A 93 7.89 13.94 -0.20
N GLY A 94 7.86 15.24 0.13
CA GLY A 94 6.68 16.08 -0.07
C GLY A 94 6.24 16.15 -1.53
N PHE A 95 7.19 16.36 -2.45
CA PHE A 95 6.87 16.37 -3.88
C PHE A 95 6.41 14.99 -4.38
N HIS A 96 6.97 13.90 -3.85
CA HIS A 96 6.51 12.56 -4.15
C HIS A 96 5.05 12.34 -3.71
N GLN A 97 4.65 12.81 -2.53
CA GLN A 97 3.26 12.75 -2.09
C GLN A 97 2.31 13.52 -3.03
N VAL A 98 2.73 14.68 -3.54
CA VAL A 98 1.94 15.44 -4.53
C VAL A 98 1.71 14.60 -5.79
N LEU A 99 2.76 13.94 -6.31
CA LEU A 99 2.63 13.09 -7.49
C LEU A 99 1.72 11.89 -7.25
N ARG A 100 1.80 11.26 -6.07
CA ARG A 100 0.90 10.17 -5.66
C ARG A 100 -0.56 10.61 -5.61
N VAL A 101 -0.84 11.76 -4.99
CA VAL A 101 -2.20 12.30 -4.92
C VAL A 101 -2.75 12.61 -6.33
N LEU A 102 -1.91 13.14 -7.22
CA LEU A 102 -2.31 13.42 -8.59
C LEU A 102 -2.55 12.14 -9.41
N ASP A 103 -1.78 11.09 -9.18
CA ASP A 103 -1.98 9.80 -9.86
C ASP A 103 -3.20 9.03 -9.32
N ASP A 104 -3.30 8.88 -8.00
CA ASP A 104 -4.39 8.13 -7.36
C ASP A 104 -4.76 8.66 -5.96
N PRO A 105 -5.67 9.64 -5.89
CA PRO A 105 -6.09 10.19 -4.61
C PRO A 105 -6.83 9.15 -3.74
N ALA A 106 -7.44 8.11 -4.34
CA ALA A 106 -8.14 7.09 -3.58
C ALA A 106 -7.18 6.24 -2.73
N SER A 107 -5.97 5.99 -3.23
CA SER A 107 -4.92 5.25 -2.52
C SER A 107 -4.41 5.95 -1.24
N MET A 108 -4.72 7.24 -1.07
CA MET A 108 -4.27 8.04 0.08
C MET A 108 -5.28 8.06 1.23
N VAL A 109 -6.54 7.68 0.99
CA VAL A 109 -7.63 7.77 1.98
C VAL A 109 -7.61 6.58 2.94
N ASP A 110 -7.16 5.42 2.48
CA ASP A 110 -7.02 4.21 3.31
C ASP A 110 -5.63 3.59 3.11
N PRO A 111 -4.61 4.12 3.80
CA PRO A 111 -3.23 3.68 3.63
C PRO A 111 -2.95 2.27 4.15
N THR A 112 -3.92 1.64 4.84
CA THR A 112 -3.85 0.24 5.28
C THR A 112 -4.72 -0.70 4.44
N GLY A 113 -5.50 -0.16 3.51
CA GLY A 113 -6.18 -0.88 2.44
C GLY A 113 -7.46 -1.68 2.80
N PHE A 114 -7.85 -1.79 4.06
CA PHE A 114 -9.01 -2.62 4.46
C PHE A 114 -10.34 -2.24 3.82
N LEU A 115 -10.53 -0.97 3.49
CA LEU A 115 -11.71 -0.36 2.88
C LEU A 115 -11.46 -0.04 1.40
N SER A 116 -10.22 -0.12 0.94
CA SER A 116 -9.84 0.04 -0.46
C SER A 116 -10.53 -0.98 -1.36
N THR A 117 -10.95 -0.53 -2.55
CA THR A 117 -11.43 -1.45 -3.59
C THR A 117 -10.25 -2.24 -4.17
N GLN A 118 -10.54 -3.39 -4.81
CA GLN A 118 -9.53 -4.16 -5.56
C GLN A 118 -8.66 -3.27 -6.46
N ASP A 119 -9.29 -2.43 -7.30
CA ASP A 119 -8.56 -1.50 -8.19
C ASP A 119 -7.68 -0.48 -7.46
N ALA A 120 -8.04 -0.11 -6.23
CA ALA A 120 -7.28 0.86 -5.45
C ALA A 120 -6.05 0.21 -4.83
N ILE A 121 -6.15 -1.04 -4.35
CA ILE A 121 -5.02 -1.83 -3.86
C ILE A 121 -4.06 -2.13 -5.02
N ILE A 122 -4.56 -2.57 -6.17
CA ILE A 122 -3.72 -2.83 -7.36
C ILE A 122 -3.06 -1.52 -7.83
N GLY A 123 -3.83 -0.43 -7.90
CA GLY A 123 -3.30 0.89 -8.23
C GLY A 123 -2.17 1.30 -7.30
N HIS A 124 -2.35 1.12 -5.99
CA HIS A 124 -1.33 1.39 -4.97
C HIS A 124 -0.07 0.55 -5.20
N LEU A 125 -0.24 -0.77 -5.35
CA LEU A 125 0.83 -1.73 -5.64
C LEU A 125 1.67 -1.32 -6.84
N MET A 126 1.08 -0.75 -7.88
CA MET A 126 1.82 -0.31 -9.05
C MET A 126 2.48 1.07 -8.92
N GLN A 127 2.09 1.89 -7.94
CA GLN A 127 2.48 3.31 -7.84
C GLN A 127 3.71 3.62 -7.01
N VAL A 128 4.06 2.76 -6.06
CA VAL A 128 5.17 3.01 -5.13
C VAL A 128 6.03 1.79 -4.99
N VAL A 129 7.32 1.98 -4.70
CA VAL A 129 8.20 0.87 -4.33
C VAL A 129 7.92 0.51 -2.87
N HIS A 130 7.28 -0.64 -2.67
CA HIS A 130 6.79 -1.07 -1.35
C HIS A 130 7.93 -1.51 -0.46
N ALA A 131 7.83 -1.17 0.83
CA ALA A 131 8.76 -1.67 1.85
C ALA A 131 8.73 -3.21 1.92
N ASN A 132 7.51 -3.77 1.94
CA ASN A 132 7.22 -5.18 1.71
C ASN A 132 5.84 -5.26 1.01
N PRO A 133 5.72 -5.82 -0.21
CA PRO A 133 4.45 -5.94 -0.92
C PRO A 133 3.56 -7.12 -0.44
N ALA A 134 4.02 -7.98 0.47
CA ALA A 134 3.28 -9.17 0.93
C ALA A 134 1.95 -8.80 1.60
N TYR A 135 1.95 -7.78 2.46
CA TYR A 135 0.73 -7.26 3.09
C TYR A 135 -0.38 -6.98 2.06
N ASP A 136 -0.04 -6.28 0.98
CA ASP A 136 -1.02 -5.87 -0.03
C ASP A 136 -1.52 -7.05 -0.88
N LEU A 137 -0.66 -8.02 -1.21
CA LEU A 137 -1.09 -9.26 -1.89
C LEU A 137 -2.05 -10.08 -1.01
N GLN A 138 -1.73 -10.24 0.26
CA GLN A 138 -2.56 -10.95 1.24
C GLN A 138 -3.90 -10.24 1.43
N LEU A 139 -3.89 -8.91 1.49
CA LEU A 139 -5.10 -8.09 1.55
C LEU A 139 -5.92 -8.24 0.26
N LEU A 140 -5.28 -8.31 -0.90
CA LEU A 140 -5.93 -8.44 -2.20
C LEU A 140 -6.67 -9.78 -2.35
N GLU A 141 -6.25 -10.83 -1.63
CA GLU A 141 -7.00 -12.10 -1.57
C GLU A 141 -8.36 -11.99 -0.88
N SER A 142 -8.64 -10.89 -0.16
CA SER A 142 -10.00 -10.55 0.30
C SER A 142 -10.95 -10.18 -0.86
N HIS A 143 -10.43 -10.01 -2.07
CA HIS A 143 -11.18 -9.85 -3.30
C HIS A 143 -11.09 -11.11 -4.15
N GLU A 144 -12.24 -11.58 -4.64
CA GLU A 144 -12.28 -12.71 -5.58
C GLU A 144 -11.57 -12.33 -6.89
N GLY A 145 -10.63 -13.16 -7.34
CA GLY A 145 -9.83 -12.89 -8.53
C GLY A 145 -8.82 -11.73 -8.39
N GLY A 146 -8.56 -11.27 -7.16
CA GLY A 146 -7.73 -10.10 -6.91
C GLY A 146 -6.29 -10.26 -7.43
N LEU A 147 -5.66 -11.41 -7.18
CA LEU A 147 -4.29 -11.69 -7.62
C LEU A 147 -4.18 -11.83 -9.14
N GLU A 148 -5.16 -12.45 -9.79
CA GLU A 148 -5.25 -12.57 -11.25
C GLU A 148 -5.35 -11.19 -11.90
N ALA A 149 -6.17 -10.30 -11.32
CA ALA A 149 -6.32 -8.95 -11.80
C ALA A 149 -5.05 -8.12 -11.61
N LEU A 150 -4.32 -8.33 -10.50
CA LEU A 150 -3.01 -7.71 -10.29
C LEU A 150 -2.01 -8.17 -11.34
N GLU A 151 -1.87 -9.48 -11.54
CA GLU A 151 -0.96 -10.03 -12.55
C GLU A 151 -1.26 -9.46 -13.94
N ALA A 152 -2.53 -9.45 -14.36
CA ALA A 152 -2.94 -8.92 -15.65
C ALA A 152 -2.58 -7.43 -15.80
N GLN A 153 -2.80 -6.60 -14.78
CA GLN A 153 -2.47 -5.17 -14.84
C GLN A 153 -0.97 -4.90 -14.82
N VAL A 154 -0.18 -5.68 -14.07
CA VAL A 154 1.27 -5.56 -14.08
C VAL A 154 1.85 -5.99 -15.43
N ILE A 155 1.30 -7.02 -16.08
CA ILE A 155 1.64 -7.38 -17.46
C ILE A 155 1.36 -6.20 -18.41
N GLN A 156 0.17 -5.59 -18.34
CA GLN A 156 -0.15 -4.41 -19.14
C GLN A 156 0.81 -3.23 -18.90
N MET A 157 1.31 -3.06 -17.67
CA MET A 157 2.30 -2.04 -17.34
C MET A 157 3.65 -2.29 -18.03
N LEU A 158 4.08 -3.56 -18.08
CA LEU A 158 5.31 -3.98 -18.75
C LEU A 158 5.18 -3.90 -20.27
N ASP A 159 4.03 -4.31 -20.82
CA ASP A 159 3.72 -4.24 -22.25
C ASP A 159 3.44 -2.80 -22.74
N GLY A 160 3.33 -1.84 -21.83
CA GLY A 160 3.06 -0.44 -22.13
C GLY A 160 1.61 -0.15 -22.55
N THR A 161 0.70 -1.10 -22.36
CA THR A 161 -0.73 -0.98 -22.74
C THR A 161 -1.62 -0.49 -21.60
N HIS A 162 -1.11 -0.45 -20.37
CA HIS A 162 -1.90 -0.03 -19.21
C HIS A 162 -2.35 1.45 -19.33
N PRO A 163 -3.64 1.78 -19.13
CA PRO A 163 -4.15 3.15 -19.28
C PRO A 163 -3.49 4.20 -18.39
N ARG A 164 -2.90 3.77 -17.27
CA ARG A 164 -2.18 4.62 -16.30
C ARG A 164 -0.66 4.54 -16.45
N ARG A 165 -0.13 3.94 -17.52
CA ARG A 165 1.31 3.70 -17.69
C ARG A 165 2.15 4.97 -17.55
N ALA A 166 1.71 6.06 -18.15
CA ALA A 166 2.41 7.34 -18.12
C ALA A 166 2.35 7.98 -16.73
N SER A 167 1.20 7.97 -16.07
CA SER A 167 1.02 8.60 -14.77
C SER A 167 1.75 7.83 -13.66
N ILE A 168 1.66 6.51 -13.66
CA ILE A 168 2.44 5.64 -12.76
C ILE A 168 3.94 5.78 -13.02
N GLY A 169 4.36 5.86 -14.28
CA GLY A 169 5.77 6.06 -14.64
C GLY A 169 6.36 7.40 -14.22
N ALA A 170 5.52 8.39 -13.90
CA ALA A 170 5.95 9.66 -13.33
C ALA A 170 6.16 9.58 -11.80
N VAL A 171 5.60 8.56 -11.14
CA VAL A 171 5.70 8.35 -9.69
C VAL A 171 6.82 7.39 -9.35
N VAL A 172 6.86 6.22 -10.02
CA VAL A 172 7.78 5.11 -9.71
C VAL A 172 9.21 5.43 -10.14
N GLU A 173 10.12 5.41 -9.18
CA GLU A 173 11.54 5.71 -9.36
C GLU A 173 12.38 4.53 -9.86
N GLU A 174 12.03 3.29 -9.51
CA GLU A 174 12.82 2.10 -9.86
C GLU A 174 12.36 1.49 -11.20
N PRO A 175 13.25 1.38 -12.21
CA PRO A 175 12.88 1.00 -13.58
C PRO A 175 12.45 -0.46 -13.73
N ASP A 176 12.87 -1.33 -12.82
CA ASP A 176 12.60 -2.76 -12.79
C ASP A 176 11.50 -3.14 -11.80
N TYR A 177 10.89 -2.16 -11.13
CA TYR A 177 9.92 -2.38 -10.06
C TYR A 177 8.77 -3.28 -10.49
N HIS A 178 8.09 -2.96 -11.60
CA HIS A 178 6.96 -3.75 -12.09
C HIS A 178 7.36 -5.17 -12.52
N ALA A 179 8.60 -5.37 -12.98
CA ALA A 179 9.10 -6.70 -13.33
C ALA A 179 9.34 -7.55 -12.08
N ARG A 180 9.95 -6.97 -11.04
CA ARG A 180 10.10 -7.63 -9.72
C ARG A 180 8.76 -7.92 -9.07
N LEU A 181 7.81 -6.99 -9.15
CA LEU A 181 6.45 -7.19 -8.65
C LEU A 181 5.76 -8.35 -9.39
N LEU A 182 5.85 -8.43 -10.72
CA LEU A 182 5.27 -9.55 -11.48
C LEU A 182 5.88 -10.90 -11.09
N ALA A 183 7.20 -10.96 -10.96
CA ALA A 183 7.89 -12.17 -10.54
C ALA A 183 7.40 -12.62 -9.16
N TYR A 184 7.28 -11.68 -8.21
CA TYR A 184 6.76 -11.96 -6.89
C TYR A 184 5.29 -12.41 -6.91
N VAL A 185 4.42 -11.75 -7.66
CA VAL A 185 3.01 -12.14 -7.79
C VAL A 185 2.88 -13.57 -8.30
N ARG A 186 3.67 -13.97 -9.31
CA ARG A 186 3.65 -15.35 -9.82
C ARG A 186 4.14 -16.36 -8.79
N ALA A 187 5.27 -16.09 -8.14
CA ALA A 187 5.78 -16.96 -7.08
C ALA A 187 4.78 -17.08 -5.91
N TYR A 188 4.16 -15.98 -5.52
CA TYR A 188 3.16 -15.94 -4.45
C TYR A 188 1.88 -16.74 -4.80
N ARG A 189 1.45 -16.70 -6.07
CA ARG A 189 0.31 -17.50 -6.54
C ARG A 189 0.60 -19.00 -6.55
N GLU A 190 1.86 -19.40 -6.71
CA GLU A 190 2.29 -20.81 -6.59
C GLU A 190 2.41 -21.23 -5.12
N THR A 191 3.00 -20.36 -4.28
CA THR A 191 3.15 -20.59 -2.84
C THR A 191 3.05 -19.28 -2.07
N ARG A 192 2.18 -19.23 -1.05
CA ARG A 192 2.00 -18.05 -0.20
C ARG A 192 3.23 -17.70 0.65
N ASP A 193 4.18 -18.63 0.75
CA ASP A 193 5.46 -18.45 1.47
C ASP A 193 6.58 -17.89 0.57
N ALA A 194 6.25 -17.42 -0.64
CA ALA A 194 7.23 -16.81 -1.53
C ALA A 194 7.93 -15.61 -0.86
N ASP A 195 9.25 -15.52 -1.04
CA ASP A 195 10.05 -14.43 -0.48
C ASP A 195 9.66 -13.09 -1.12
N ALA A 196 9.16 -12.18 -0.28
CA ALA A 196 8.79 -10.85 -0.73
C ALA A 196 10.03 -10.02 -1.11
N PRO A 197 10.00 -9.27 -2.22
CA PRO A 197 11.10 -8.40 -2.61
C PRO A 197 11.12 -7.17 -1.69
N LEU A 198 11.80 -7.29 -0.55
CA LEU A 198 11.97 -6.19 0.39
C LEU A 198 12.70 -5.02 -0.27
N ARG A 199 12.27 -3.81 0.05
CA ARG A 199 12.97 -2.60 -0.37
C ARG A 199 14.33 -2.51 0.29
N ASP A 200 15.31 -1.96 -0.43
CA ASP A 200 16.71 -1.94 0.00
C ASP A 200 16.95 -1.44 1.42
N ASN A 201 16.30 -0.35 1.82
CA ASN A 201 16.49 0.22 3.15
C ASN A 201 15.95 -0.70 4.25
N ILE A 202 14.89 -1.47 3.95
CA ILE A 202 14.35 -2.48 4.85
C ILE A 202 15.29 -3.68 4.94
N ALA A 203 15.77 -4.16 3.80
CA ALA A 203 16.62 -5.35 3.75
C ALA A 203 17.96 -5.16 4.47
N LYS A 204 18.48 -3.93 4.54
CA LYS A 204 19.82 -3.62 5.06
C LYS A 204 19.84 -3.20 6.52
N ASP A 205 18.78 -2.60 7.05
CA ASP A 205 18.76 -2.06 8.42
C ASP A 205 18.02 -2.99 9.40
N PRO A 206 18.70 -3.54 10.43
CA PRO A 206 18.06 -4.34 11.49
C PRO A 206 16.89 -3.65 12.18
N LYS A 207 16.90 -2.31 12.29
CA LYS A 207 15.78 -1.52 12.84
C LYS A 207 14.52 -1.74 12.01
N TRP A 208 14.62 -1.65 10.69
CA TRP A 208 13.49 -1.84 9.79
C TRP A 208 13.04 -3.28 9.73
N GLN A 209 13.97 -4.24 9.66
CA GLN A 209 13.62 -5.67 9.69
C GLN A 209 12.79 -6.04 10.93
N ARG A 210 13.05 -5.40 12.09
CA ARG A 210 12.25 -5.61 13.30
C ARG A 210 10.81 -5.12 13.16
N ILE A 211 10.62 -3.95 12.58
CA ILE A 211 9.28 -3.35 12.37
C ILE A 211 8.55 -4.10 11.24
N GLU A 212 9.29 -4.51 10.22
CA GLU A 212 8.81 -5.33 9.10
C GLU A 212 8.24 -6.67 9.59
N ARG A 213 8.89 -7.36 10.54
CA ARG A 213 8.32 -8.59 11.14
C ARG A 213 6.93 -8.38 11.75
N CYS A 214 6.59 -7.15 12.13
CA CYS A 214 5.26 -6.80 12.65
C CYS A 214 4.30 -6.35 11.55
N PHE A 215 4.73 -5.50 10.61
CA PHE A 215 3.82 -4.83 9.66
C PHE A 215 4.00 -5.23 8.20
N GLY A 216 4.98 -6.08 7.88
CA GLY A 216 5.32 -6.51 6.52
C GLY A 216 4.31 -7.49 5.92
N THR A 217 3.57 -8.20 6.77
CA THR A 217 2.50 -9.13 6.36
C THR A 217 1.19 -8.80 7.07
N LEU A 218 0.08 -9.11 6.41
CA LEU A 218 -1.27 -8.92 6.92
C LEU A 218 -1.51 -9.71 8.22
N PRO A 219 -1.15 -11.01 8.36
CA PRO A 219 -1.35 -11.75 9.60
C PRO A 219 -0.62 -11.12 10.79
N ASN A 220 0.64 -10.73 10.61
CA ASN A 220 1.43 -10.15 11.69
C ASN A 220 0.88 -8.78 12.10
N ALA A 221 0.48 -7.96 11.12
CA ALA A 221 -0.15 -6.68 11.38
C ALA A 221 -1.47 -6.86 12.15
N MET A 222 -2.29 -7.85 11.78
CA MET A 222 -3.57 -8.10 12.45
C MET A 222 -3.36 -8.65 13.86
N ALA A 223 -2.36 -9.50 14.07
CA ALA A 223 -1.97 -9.97 15.39
C ALA A 223 -1.50 -8.82 16.30
N TYR A 224 -0.82 -7.81 15.76
CA TYR A 224 -0.51 -6.57 16.48
C TYR A 224 -1.78 -5.77 16.79
N PHE A 225 -2.64 -5.53 15.79
CA PHE A 225 -3.87 -4.75 15.96
C PHE A 225 -4.78 -5.36 17.02
N ALA A 226 -4.96 -6.68 17.02
CA ALA A 226 -5.81 -7.39 17.97
C ALA A 226 -5.33 -7.34 19.44
N LYS A 227 -4.10 -6.87 19.69
CA LYS A 227 -3.50 -6.63 21.03
C LYS A 227 -3.63 -5.17 21.50
N LEU A 228 -3.98 -4.24 20.59
CA LEU A 228 -4.13 -2.83 20.94
C LEU A 228 -5.35 -2.60 21.86
N PRO A 229 -5.41 -1.47 22.58
CA PRO A 229 -6.56 -1.16 23.41
C PRO A 229 -7.87 -1.14 22.60
N ASP A 230 -8.87 -1.85 23.12
CA ASP A 230 -10.20 -1.96 22.52
C ASP A 230 -11.23 -1.00 23.13
N ARG A 231 -10.81 -0.18 24.10
CA ARG A 231 -11.61 0.87 24.74
C ARG A 231 -11.16 2.28 24.32
N PRO A 232 -12.09 3.22 24.03
CA PRO A 232 -11.74 4.55 23.52
C PRO A 232 -10.71 5.33 24.35
N MET A 233 -10.87 5.36 25.69
CA MET A 233 -9.93 6.08 26.56
C MET A 233 -8.52 5.49 26.54
N ALA A 234 -8.43 4.16 26.57
CA ALA A 234 -7.14 3.48 26.52
C ALA A 234 -6.47 3.61 25.15
N ALA A 235 -7.26 3.59 24.06
CA ALA A 235 -6.78 3.86 22.71
C ALA A 235 -6.27 5.29 22.55
N ALA A 236 -7.00 6.29 23.06
CA ALA A 236 -6.55 7.68 23.06
C ALA A 236 -5.26 7.86 23.87
N TRP A 237 -5.19 7.24 25.04
CA TRP A 237 -3.99 7.24 25.87
C TRP A 237 -2.79 6.63 25.13
N HIS A 238 -2.97 5.47 24.50
CA HIS A 238 -1.95 4.82 23.68
C HIS A 238 -1.43 5.74 22.58
N LEU A 239 -2.32 6.33 21.78
CA LEU A 239 -1.95 7.23 20.69
C LEU A 239 -1.18 8.47 21.18
N LEU A 240 -1.48 8.96 22.38
CA LEU A 240 -0.82 10.13 22.98
C LEU A 240 0.52 9.80 23.65
N THR A 241 0.71 8.58 24.15
CA THR A 241 1.85 8.24 25.03
C THR A 241 2.88 7.36 24.35
N VAL A 242 2.49 6.46 23.45
CA VAL A 242 3.43 5.61 22.72
C VAL A 242 4.07 6.43 21.61
N ARG A 243 5.39 6.66 21.71
CA ARG A 243 6.16 7.50 20.77
C ARG A 243 7.10 6.71 19.87
N ASP A 244 7.43 5.50 20.26
CA ASP A 244 8.30 4.58 19.53
C ASP A 244 7.62 3.22 19.37
N PHE A 245 8.02 2.46 18.35
CA PHE A 245 7.51 1.11 18.14
C PHE A 245 7.90 0.20 19.33
N PRO A 246 6.93 -0.44 20.02
CA PRO A 246 7.19 -1.14 21.28
C PRO A 246 7.83 -2.54 21.12
N GLY A 247 8.41 -2.86 19.96
CA GLY A 247 8.96 -4.18 19.62
C GLY A 247 10.47 -4.26 19.56
#